data_AF-A0A359I8D8-F1
#
_entry.id   AF-A0A359I8D8-F1
#
_cell.length_a   1.000
_cell.length_b   1.000
_cell.length_c   1.000
_cell.angle_alpha   90.00
_cell.angle_beta   90.00
_cell.angle_gamma   90.00
#
_symmetry.space_group_name_H-M   'P 1'
#
loop_
_entity.id
_entity.type
_entity.pdbx_description
1 polymer ?
#
loop_
_entity_poly.entity_id
_entity_poly.type
_entity_poly.pdbx_seq_one_letter_code
_entity_poly.pdbx_strand_id
1 'polypeptide(L)'
;GDMRLNGVLTLGNGFARYSLPLVGEKTFTFKPSSHVTWAGDIMNPKLDIVATDNIKTNVTEGSGSRLVNFLVTLMAGGNLNAPKISFDMSTEDDASIKNELQSMSADQRQTTAMNLVLTGHYTGSGTKMGTPGFSTGMLYGYLASTINNWAAQNIRGVDLSFGVDQYDRTQ
;
A
#
# COMPACT_ATOMS: atom_id res chain seq x y z
N GLY A 1 -7.66 26.37 -22.18
CA GLY A 1 -8.80 25.43 -22.16
C GLY A 1 -8.45 24.35 -21.16
N ASP A 2 -9.40 23.97 -20.32
CA ASP A 2 -9.19 22.93 -19.30
C ASP A 2 -8.94 21.58 -19.99
N MET A 3 -7.80 20.95 -19.72
CA MET A 3 -7.44 19.70 -20.39
C MET A 3 -8.27 18.55 -19.81
N ARG A 4 -8.82 17.71 -20.69
CA ARG A 4 -9.63 16.55 -20.29
C ARG A 4 -9.10 15.27 -20.93
N LEU A 5 -9.17 14.18 -20.19
CA LEU A 5 -8.81 12.84 -20.66
C LEU A 5 -9.96 11.87 -20.39
N ASN A 6 -10.26 11.01 -21.36
CA ASN A 6 -11.18 9.90 -21.21
C ASN A 6 -10.48 8.64 -21.72
N GLY A 7 -10.43 7.60 -20.90
CA GLY A 7 -9.77 6.35 -21.29
C GLY A 7 -9.37 5.50 -20.09
N VAL A 8 -8.81 4.34 -20.40
CA VAL A 8 -8.31 3.38 -19.41
C VAL A 8 -6.84 3.10 -19.70
N LEU A 9 -6.00 3.18 -18.67
CA LEU A 9 -4.61 2.74 -18.70
C LEU A 9 -4.48 1.47 -17.87
N THR A 10 -4.18 0.35 -18.51
CA THR A 10 -3.79 -0.88 -17.83
C THR A 10 -2.32 -0.80 -17.43
N LEU A 11 -2.01 -1.10 -16.17
CA LEU A 11 -0.65 -0.98 -15.63
C LEU A 11 0.27 -2.11 -16.12
N GLY A 12 -0.29 -3.26 -16.49
CA GLY A 12 0.47 -4.40 -17.00
C GLY A 12 1.47 -4.94 -15.98
N ASN A 13 2.60 -5.45 -16.49
CA ASN A 13 3.68 -5.95 -15.64
C ASN A 13 4.52 -4.78 -15.16
N GLY A 14 4.45 -4.48 -13.87
CA GLY A 14 5.22 -3.41 -13.24
C GLY A 14 5.16 -3.50 -11.72
N PHE A 15 5.79 -2.54 -11.05
CA PHE A 15 5.79 -2.46 -9.60
C PHE A 15 5.75 -1.00 -9.12
N ALA A 16 5.18 -0.80 -7.94
CA ALA A 16 5.34 0.42 -7.17
C ALA A 16 6.41 0.20 -6.10
N ARG A 17 7.26 1.20 -5.91
CA ARG A 17 8.34 1.17 -4.92
C ARG A 17 8.10 2.24 -3.87
N TYR A 18 8.13 1.83 -2.62
CA TYR A 18 7.85 2.69 -1.47
C TYR A 18 9.05 2.70 -0.54
N SER A 19 9.57 3.87 -0.18
CA SER A 19 10.60 4.00 0.86
C SER A 19 9.97 4.37 2.19
N LEU A 20 9.91 3.42 3.14
CA LEU A 20 9.45 3.67 4.51
C LEU A 20 10.64 4.12 5.36
N PRO A 21 10.52 5.22 6.13
CA PRO A 21 11.52 5.57 7.14
C PRO A 21 11.75 4.36 8.06
N LEU A 22 13.02 4.04 8.37
CA LEU A 22 13.45 2.94 9.26
C LEU A 22 13.30 1.51 8.73
N VAL A 23 12.37 1.22 7.83
CA VAL A 23 12.06 -0.16 7.34
C VAL A 23 12.69 -0.44 5.97
N GLY A 24 13.16 0.60 5.30
CA GLY A 24 13.75 0.52 3.97
C GLY A 24 12.69 0.48 2.86
N GLU A 25 13.12 -0.02 1.71
CA GLU A 25 12.33 -0.02 0.49
C GLU A 25 11.43 -1.26 0.40
N LYS A 26 10.15 -1.05 0.09
CA LYS A 26 9.16 -2.09 -0.22
C LYS A 26 8.77 -2.01 -1.69
N THR A 27 8.53 -3.17 -2.31
CA THR A 27 8.18 -3.25 -3.73
C THR A 27 6.89 -4.04 -3.88
N PHE A 28 5.82 -3.37 -4.30
CA PHE A 28 4.54 -3.99 -4.60
C PHE A 28 4.41 -4.21 -6.10
N THR A 29 4.36 -5.47 -6.52
CA THR A 29 4.19 -5.86 -7.91
C THR A 29 2.72 -5.73 -8.31
N PHE A 30 2.42 -5.01 -9.38
CA PHE A 30 1.04 -4.86 -9.85
C PHE A 30 0.50 -6.18 -10.37
N LYS A 31 -0.76 -6.47 -10.06
CA LYS A 31 -1.54 -7.43 -10.84
C LYS A 31 -1.69 -6.86 -12.26
N PRO A 32 -1.46 -7.64 -13.33
CA PRO A 32 -1.50 -7.10 -14.70
C PRO A 32 -2.83 -6.48 -15.12
N SER A 33 -3.93 -6.87 -14.46
CA SER A 33 -5.27 -6.32 -14.69
C SER A 33 -5.54 -4.98 -13.99
N SER A 34 -4.61 -4.51 -13.15
CA SER A 34 -4.72 -3.21 -12.47
C SER A 34 -4.79 -2.08 -13.48
N HIS A 35 -5.65 -1.10 -13.26
CA HIS A 35 -5.89 -0.04 -14.21
C HIS A 35 -6.31 1.29 -13.56
N VAL A 36 -6.18 2.35 -14.35
CA VAL A 36 -6.57 3.72 -14.02
C VAL A 36 -7.54 4.19 -15.09
N THR A 37 -8.66 4.79 -14.68
CA THR A 37 -9.70 5.26 -15.60
C THR A 37 -9.88 6.77 -15.48
N TRP A 38 -9.79 7.47 -16.59
CA TRP A 38 -10.12 8.89 -16.69
C TRP A 38 -11.50 9.07 -17.30
N ALA A 39 -12.27 10.00 -16.74
CA ALA A 39 -13.61 10.36 -17.20
C ALA A 39 -13.79 11.90 -17.18
N GLY A 40 -12.77 12.63 -17.64
CA GLY A 40 -12.75 14.08 -17.67
C GLY A 40 -11.50 14.64 -17.00
N ASP A 41 -11.55 14.82 -15.68
CA ASP A 41 -10.45 15.42 -14.91
C ASP A 41 -9.19 14.54 -14.96
N ILE A 42 -8.11 15.10 -15.53
CA ILE A 42 -6.82 14.44 -15.68
C ILE A 42 -6.16 14.18 -14.32
N MET A 43 -6.39 15.09 -13.36
CA MET A 43 -5.80 15.07 -12.03
C MET A 43 -6.60 14.21 -11.04
N ASN A 44 -7.76 13.71 -11.43
CA ASN A 44 -8.60 12.90 -10.55
C ASN A 44 -9.16 11.63 -11.21
N PRO A 45 -8.30 10.74 -11.72
CA PRO A 45 -8.75 9.47 -12.25
C PRO A 45 -9.32 8.56 -11.16
N LYS A 46 -10.09 7.57 -11.60
CA LYS A 46 -10.51 6.44 -10.78
C LYS A 46 -9.44 5.35 -10.80
N LEU A 47 -9.12 4.83 -9.63
CA LEU A 47 -8.16 3.76 -9.41
C LEU A 47 -8.88 2.41 -9.29
N ASP A 48 -8.29 1.37 -9.88
CA ASP A 48 -8.57 -0.03 -9.59
C ASP A 48 -7.24 -0.79 -9.67
N ILE A 49 -6.49 -0.70 -8.56
CA ILE A 49 -5.13 -1.20 -8.48
C ILE A 49 -5.06 -2.29 -7.42
N VAL A 50 -4.57 -3.45 -7.82
CA VAL A 50 -4.15 -4.52 -6.93
C VAL A 50 -2.66 -4.72 -7.11
N ALA A 51 -1.92 -4.78 -6.00
CA ALA A 51 -0.49 -5.02 -6.01
C ALA A 51 -0.08 -5.93 -4.84
N THR A 52 0.99 -6.68 -4.99
CA THR A 52 1.43 -7.66 -3.99
C THR A 52 2.90 -7.55 -3.65
N ASP A 53 3.24 -7.77 -2.38
CA ASP A 53 4.62 -7.89 -1.89
C ASP A 53 4.77 -9.20 -1.10
N ASN A 54 5.92 -9.87 -1.24
CA ASN A 54 6.25 -11.08 -0.50
C ASN A 54 7.19 -10.71 0.66
N ILE A 55 6.67 -10.73 1.87
CA ILE A 55 7.42 -10.37 3.08
C ILE A 55 7.81 -11.63 3.83
N LYS A 56 9.11 -11.87 3.92
CA LYS A 56 9.70 -12.97 4.69
C LYS A 56 10.07 -12.49 6.09
N THR A 57 9.50 -13.09 7.12
CA THR A 57 9.82 -12.76 8.52
C THR A 57 9.91 -14.00 9.40
N ASN A 58 10.67 -13.88 10.49
CA ASN A 58 10.60 -14.84 11.59
C ASN A 58 9.30 -14.61 12.38
N VAL A 59 8.61 -15.70 12.67
CA VAL A 59 7.46 -15.77 13.56
C VAL A 59 7.88 -16.54 14.80
N THR A 60 7.68 -15.94 15.96
CA THR A 60 8.05 -16.54 17.25
C THR A 60 6.78 -16.93 18.00
N GLU A 61 6.64 -18.23 18.28
CA GLU A 61 5.53 -18.80 19.06
C GLU A 61 6.11 -19.66 20.18
N GLY A 62 5.87 -19.26 21.43
CA GLY A 62 6.43 -19.94 22.61
C GLY A 62 7.96 -19.92 22.59
N SER A 63 8.60 -21.09 22.59
CA SER A 63 10.06 -21.26 22.51
C SER A 63 10.59 -21.48 21.09
N GLY A 64 9.71 -21.57 20.08
CA GLY A 64 10.08 -21.81 18.69
C GLY A 64 10.07 -20.54 17.84
N SER A 65 11.01 -20.43 16.90
CA SER A 65 10.98 -19.42 15.85
C SER A 65 11.05 -20.10 14.48
N ARG A 66 10.20 -19.68 13.55
CA ARG A 66 10.18 -20.21 12.18
C ARG A 66 10.00 -19.09 11.17
N LEU A 67 10.64 -19.28 10.02
CA LEU A 67 10.64 -18.31 8.93
C LEU A 67 9.42 -18.54 8.03
N VAL A 68 8.62 -17.51 7.82
CA VAL A 68 7.35 -17.59 7.07
C VAL A 68 7.33 -16.49 6.00
N ASN A 69 6.93 -16.85 4.78
CA ASN A 69 6.63 -15.90 3.73
C ASN A 69 5.15 -15.52 3.75
N PHE A 70 4.88 -14.22 3.76
CA PHE A 70 3.54 -13.67 3.66
C PHE A 70 3.37 -12.95 2.32
N LEU A 71 2.29 -13.27 1.61
CA LEU A 71 1.83 -12.51 0.46
C LEU A 71 0.92 -11.39 0.95
N VAL A 72 1.43 -10.16 1.00
CA VAL A 72 0.66 -8.97 1.32
C VAL A 72 0.05 -8.40 0.05
N THR A 73 -1.25 -8.10 0.09
CA THR A 73 -2.00 -7.50 -1.03
C THR A 73 -2.42 -6.09 -0.67
N LEU A 74 -2.07 -5.12 -1.50
CA LEU A 74 -2.56 -3.74 -1.46
C LEU A 74 -3.64 -3.57 -2.51
N MET A 75 -4.76 -2.97 -2.11
CA MET A 75 -5.84 -2.58 -3.00
C MET A 75 -6.03 -1.06 -2.91
N ALA A 76 -5.98 -0.38 -4.05
CA ALA A 76 -6.28 1.05 -4.16
C ALA A 76 -7.43 1.25 -5.15
N GLY A 77 -8.55 1.73 -4.62
CA GLY A 77 -9.76 2.04 -5.37
C GLY A 77 -10.18 3.50 -5.22
N GLY A 78 -11.32 3.85 -5.81
CA GLY A 78 -11.91 5.19 -5.67
C GLY A 78 -11.22 6.23 -6.55
N ASN A 79 -11.44 7.51 -6.25
CA ASN A 79 -10.86 8.63 -7.01
C ASN A 79 -9.49 8.98 -6.44
N LEU A 80 -8.57 9.45 -7.27
CA LEU A 80 -7.20 9.80 -6.84
C LEU A 80 -7.16 10.88 -5.75
N ASN A 81 -8.12 11.80 -5.72
CA ASN A 81 -8.23 12.81 -4.67
C ASN A 81 -8.85 12.29 -3.36
N ALA A 82 -9.41 11.08 -3.38
CA ALA A 82 -10.00 10.40 -2.22
C ALA A 82 -9.84 8.87 -2.37
N PRO A 83 -8.60 8.35 -2.43
CA PRO A 83 -8.33 6.94 -2.67
C PRO A 83 -8.82 6.10 -1.49
N LYS A 84 -9.41 4.96 -1.80
CA LYS A 84 -9.77 3.93 -0.84
C LYS A 84 -8.66 2.88 -0.83
N ILE A 85 -7.85 2.90 0.22
CA ILE A 85 -6.72 1.99 0.37
C ILE A 85 -7.07 0.91 1.41
N SER A 86 -6.86 -0.35 1.04
CA SER A 86 -6.98 -1.48 1.96
C SER A 86 -5.83 -2.46 1.75
N PHE A 87 -5.58 -3.26 2.79
CA PHE A 87 -4.58 -4.30 2.80
C PHE A 87 -5.20 -5.63 3.16
N ASP A 88 -4.60 -6.69 2.63
CA ASP A 88 -4.87 -8.07 3.00
C ASP A 88 -3.53 -8.83 3.07
N MET A 89 -3.50 -9.99 3.72
CA MET A 89 -2.35 -10.87 3.78
C MET A 89 -2.74 -12.34 3.82
N SER A 90 -1.88 -13.19 3.26
CA SER A 90 -2.02 -14.64 3.29
C SER A 90 -0.65 -15.32 3.41
N THR A 91 -0.65 -16.59 3.76
CA THR A 91 0.56 -17.44 3.72
C THR A 91 0.16 -18.87 3.36
N GLU A 92 1.07 -19.57 2.68
CA GLU A 92 0.99 -21.00 2.40
C GLU A 92 2.09 -21.80 3.12
N ASP A 93 3.02 -21.11 3.78
CA ASP A 93 4.20 -21.71 4.41
C ASP A 93 3.88 -22.37 5.74
N ASP A 94 2.79 -21.95 6.40
CA ASP A 94 2.43 -22.42 7.73
C ASP A 94 0.92 -22.61 7.87
N ALA A 95 0.48 -23.86 8.09
CA ALA A 95 -0.93 -24.20 8.17
C ALA A 95 -1.63 -23.55 9.38
N SER A 96 -0.95 -23.39 10.51
CA SER A 96 -1.51 -22.77 11.71
C SER A 96 -1.78 -21.29 11.49
N ILE A 97 -0.79 -20.56 10.95
CA ILE A 97 -0.91 -19.13 10.63
C ILE A 97 -1.90 -18.92 9.49
N LYS A 98 -1.92 -19.79 8.47
CA LYS A 98 -2.93 -19.74 7.42
C LYS A 98 -4.35 -19.83 7.98
N ASN A 99 -4.62 -20.80 8.85
CA ASN A 99 -5.92 -20.96 9.51
C ASN A 99 -6.26 -19.75 10.38
N GLU A 100 -5.26 -19.20 11.08
CA GLU A 100 -5.41 -17.98 11.87
C GLU A 100 -5.85 -16.80 11.00
N LEU A 101 -5.14 -16.50 9.90
CA LEU A 101 -5.48 -15.43 8.96
C LEU A 101 -6.87 -15.62 8.32
N GLN A 102 -7.26 -16.87 8.05
CA GLN A 102 -8.60 -17.19 7.54
C GLN A 102 -9.71 -16.97 8.57
N SER A 103 -9.40 -17.12 9.86
CA SER A 103 -10.35 -16.84 10.95
C SER A 103 -10.49 -15.35 11.30
N MET A 104 -9.54 -14.52 10.88
CA MET A 104 -9.59 -13.06 11.11
C MET A 104 -10.68 -12.40 10.27
N SER A 105 -11.29 -11.34 10.83
CA SER A 105 -12.07 -10.41 10.02
C SER A 105 -11.18 -9.65 9.02
N ALA A 106 -11.77 -9.10 7.96
CA ALA A 106 -11.03 -8.30 6.98
C ALA A 106 -10.27 -7.12 7.64
N ASP A 107 -10.91 -6.42 8.58
CA ASP A 107 -10.30 -5.27 9.28
C ASP A 107 -9.13 -5.69 10.19
N GLN A 108 -9.26 -6.83 10.88
CA GLN A 108 -8.18 -7.40 11.69
C GLN A 108 -6.99 -7.76 10.80
N ARG A 109 -7.26 -8.47 9.71
CA ARG A 109 -6.22 -8.91 8.77
C ARG A 109 -5.56 -7.74 8.06
N GLN A 110 -6.32 -6.71 7.70
CA GLN A 110 -5.80 -5.45 7.17
C GLN A 110 -4.83 -4.79 8.16
N THR A 111 -5.21 -4.72 9.44
CA THR A 111 -4.36 -4.14 10.49
C THR A 111 -3.07 -4.95 10.66
N THR A 112 -3.16 -6.28 10.69
CA THR A 112 -1.98 -7.17 10.79
C THR A 112 -1.07 -7.05 9.56
N ALA A 113 -1.64 -6.99 8.35
CA ALA A 113 -0.90 -6.81 7.11
C ALA A 113 -0.14 -5.47 7.09
N MET A 114 -0.81 -4.40 7.50
CA MET A 114 -0.20 -3.07 7.60
C MET A 114 0.94 -3.06 8.63
N ASN A 115 0.74 -3.66 9.80
CA ASN A 115 1.80 -3.80 10.80
C ASN A 115 3.00 -4.59 10.26
N LEU A 116 2.77 -5.68 9.52
CA LEU A 116 3.85 -6.45 8.90
C LEU A 116 4.64 -5.61 7.89
N VAL A 117 3.97 -4.84 7.04
CA VAL A 117 4.61 -3.95 6.07
C VAL A 117 5.47 -2.89 6.76
N LEU A 118 4.93 -2.31 7.85
CA LEU A 118 5.54 -1.20 8.57
C LEU A 118 6.63 -1.61 9.56
N THR A 119 6.58 -2.82 10.10
CA THR A 119 7.54 -3.24 11.14
C THR A 119 8.45 -4.34 10.65
N GLY A 120 8.08 -5.02 9.55
CA GLY A 120 8.73 -6.25 9.13
C GLY A 120 8.42 -7.44 10.04
N HIS A 121 7.53 -7.29 11.03
CA HIS A 121 7.21 -8.31 12.01
C HIS A 121 5.74 -8.73 11.94
N TYR A 122 5.51 -10.05 12.05
CA TYR A 122 4.17 -10.60 12.22
C TYR A 122 3.86 -10.72 13.71
N THR A 123 2.73 -10.18 14.11
CA THR A 123 2.17 -10.37 15.45
C THR A 123 0.86 -11.12 15.29
N GLY A 124 0.81 -12.38 15.74
CA GLY A 124 -0.44 -13.14 15.76
C GLY A 124 -1.50 -12.45 16.62
N SER A 125 -2.74 -12.89 16.46
CA SER A 125 -3.98 -12.43 17.10
C SER A 125 -3.93 -12.35 18.63
N GLY A 126 -2.93 -12.94 19.29
CA GLY A 126 -2.73 -12.88 20.74
C GLY A 126 -1.73 -11.83 21.24
N THR A 127 -0.89 -11.25 20.38
CA THR A 127 0.21 -10.37 20.81
C THR A 127 -0.05 -8.94 20.34
N LYS A 128 -0.57 -8.09 21.24
CA LYS A 128 -0.69 -6.65 20.98
C LYS A 128 0.67 -6.00 21.08
N MET A 129 1.43 -5.96 19.98
CA MET A 129 2.54 -5.01 19.88
C MET A 129 1.92 -3.63 19.65
N GLY A 130 2.14 -2.70 20.56
CA GLY A 130 1.71 -1.32 20.37
C GLY A 130 2.38 -0.76 19.12
N THR A 131 1.62 -0.47 18.08
CA THR A 131 2.13 0.16 16.86
C THR A 131 2.69 1.54 17.23
N PRO A 132 4.00 1.80 17.09
CA PRO A 132 4.52 3.15 17.27
C PRO A 132 4.02 4.01 16.11
N GLY A 133 2.97 4.78 16.33
CA GLY A 133 2.69 6.07 15.68
C GLY A 133 2.45 6.14 14.16
N PHE A 134 2.52 5.05 13.38
CA PHE A 134 2.26 5.14 11.94
C PHE A 134 0.76 5.05 11.65
N SER A 135 0.13 6.21 11.50
CA SER A 135 -1.29 6.30 11.13
C SER A 135 -1.50 6.05 9.63
N THR A 136 -2.70 5.60 9.26
CA THR A 136 -3.20 5.53 7.86
C THR A 136 -2.95 6.82 7.06
N GLY A 137 -2.83 7.96 7.73
CA GLY A 137 -2.54 9.27 7.12
C GLY A 137 -1.14 9.39 6.51
N MET A 138 -0.12 8.69 7.04
CA MET A 138 1.24 8.75 6.49
C MET A 138 1.35 7.98 5.17
N LEU A 139 0.71 6.82 5.07
CA LEU A 139 0.60 6.05 3.82
C LEU A 139 -0.18 6.83 2.76
N TYR A 140 -1.28 7.47 3.14
CA TYR A 140 -2.08 8.32 2.26
C TYR A 140 -1.25 9.43 1.61
N GLY A 141 -0.48 10.18 2.41
CA GLY A 141 0.33 11.29 1.92
C GLY A 141 1.37 10.87 0.88
N TYR A 142 1.93 9.68 1.02
CA TYR A 142 2.91 9.16 0.06
C TYR A 142 2.30 8.54 -1.20
N LEU A 143 1.15 7.84 -1.10
CA LEU A 143 0.46 7.34 -2.29
C LEU A 143 0.03 8.50 -3.18
N ALA A 144 -0.48 9.58 -2.57
CA ALA A 144 -0.75 10.82 -3.28
C ALA A 144 0.51 11.37 -3.95
N SER A 145 1.65 11.47 -3.23
CA SER A 145 2.89 12.02 -3.79
C SER A 145 3.47 11.17 -4.93
N THR A 146 3.40 9.84 -4.84
CA THR A 146 3.93 8.93 -5.87
C THR A 146 3.12 8.99 -7.15
N ILE A 147 1.78 9.00 -7.04
CA ILE A 147 0.91 9.12 -8.21
C ILE A 147 1.04 10.51 -8.83
N ASN A 148 1.16 11.56 -8.01
CA ASN A 148 1.43 12.92 -8.49
C ASN A 148 2.78 13.01 -9.21
N ASN A 149 3.84 12.38 -8.69
CA ASN A 149 5.15 12.35 -9.35
C ASN A 149 5.11 11.58 -10.67
N TRP A 150 4.39 10.44 -10.73
CA TRP A 150 4.17 9.72 -11.97
C TRP A 150 3.41 10.58 -12.99
N ALA A 151 2.34 11.26 -12.56
CA ALA A 151 1.54 12.15 -13.40
C ALA A 151 2.40 13.30 -13.94
N ALA A 152 3.19 13.95 -13.08
CA ALA A 152 4.09 15.04 -13.48
C ALA A 152 5.18 14.59 -14.48
N GLN A 153 5.71 13.36 -14.35
CA GLN A 153 6.78 12.86 -15.22
C GLN A 153 6.29 12.28 -16.55
N ASN A 154 5.07 11.71 -16.58
CA ASN A 154 4.56 10.99 -17.75
C ASN A 154 3.51 11.79 -18.53
N ILE A 155 2.94 12.85 -17.96
CA ILE A 155 2.05 13.79 -18.63
C ILE A 155 2.89 15.02 -19.04
N ARG A 156 3.48 14.97 -20.24
CA ARG A 156 4.21 16.13 -20.80
C ARG A 156 3.22 17.26 -21.09
N GLY A 157 3.20 18.29 -20.26
CA GLY A 157 2.45 19.53 -20.54
C GLY A 157 1.83 20.28 -19.35
N VAL A 158 2.00 19.82 -18.10
CA VAL A 158 1.54 20.58 -16.93
C VAL A 158 2.71 20.77 -15.97
N ASP A 159 3.25 21.98 -15.95
CA ASP A 159 4.24 22.40 -14.96
C ASP A 159 3.50 22.55 -13.62
N LEU A 160 3.55 21.51 -12.80
CA LEU A 160 2.84 21.43 -11.53
C LEU A 160 3.86 21.47 -10.39
N SER A 161 4.23 22.68 -9.96
CA SER A 161 4.95 22.88 -8.72
C SER A 161 3.96 22.84 -7.55
N PHE A 162 3.96 21.75 -6.80
CA PHE A 162 3.25 21.69 -5.51
C PHE A 162 4.27 21.81 -4.40
N GLY A 163 4.29 22.99 -3.76
CA GLY A 163 5.00 23.20 -2.50
C GLY A 163 4.37 22.31 -1.44
N VAL A 164 5.15 21.34 -0.96
CA VAL A 164 4.87 20.72 0.33
C VAL A 164 5.21 21.76 1.38
N ASP A 165 4.26 22.64 1.71
CA ASP A 165 4.35 23.40 2.95
C ASP A 165 4.16 22.41 4.10
N GLN A 166 5.30 21.88 4.50
CA GLN A 166 5.51 21.09 5.68
C GLN A 166 5.12 21.99 6.86
N TYR A 167 3.94 21.77 7.45
CA TYR A 167 3.64 22.31 8.76
C TYR A 167 4.57 21.63 9.77
N ASP A 168 5.77 22.18 9.88
CA ASP A 168 6.59 22.08 11.06
C ASP A 168 5.85 22.83 12.16
N ARG A 169 5.17 22.09 13.03
CA ARG A 169 4.73 22.64 14.31
C ARG A 169 5.53 21.93 15.40
N THR A 170 6.80 22.29 15.47
CA THR A 170 7.58 22.28 16.70
C THR A 170 7.45 23.66 17.33
N GLN A 171 6.71 23.75 18.43
CA GLN A 171 7.04 24.40 19.71
C GLN A 171 5.94 24.08 20.71
#